data_AF-A0A382WH52-F1
#
_entry.id   AF-A0A382WH52-F1
#
_cell.length_a   1.000
_cell.length_b   1.000
_cell.length_c   1.000
_cell.angle_alpha   90.00
_cell.angle_beta   90.00
_cell.angle_gamma   90.00
#
_symmetry.space_group_name_H-M   'P 1'
#
loop_
_entity.id
_entity.type
_entity.pdbx_description
1 polymer ?
#
loop_
_entity_poly.entity_id
_entity_poly.type
_entity_poly.pdbx_seq_one_letter_code
_entity_poly.pdbx_strand_id
1 'polypeptide(L)'
;MKSRLILSIAAFLLAGIVLPHAQTEIKSTAYKIIPAIDLLQFTQKQQATILERANAEKCDCGCKMTVAECRNDDQTCGKSVTLIKAIIKEITGKDVKLAAAKPEADNRVGKPVDIKFTSIDGKKVDVSKMKGKVVLIDFWATWCGPCVAELPNVKRAYEKLHPKGFEIVGISLDSKESALRRFVKKEEMPWPQYFDGKGWN
;
A
#
# COMPACT_ATOMS: atom_id res chain seq x y z
N MET A 1 -2.41 29.84 -66.19
CA MET A 1 -3.49 28.86 -65.95
C MET A 1 -4.16 29.16 -64.62
N LYS A 2 -5.29 29.88 -64.62
CA LYS A 2 -6.17 30.04 -63.44
C LYS A 2 -7.63 29.96 -63.94
N SER A 3 -8.25 28.80 -63.76
CA SER A 3 -9.71 28.59 -63.82
C SER A 3 -10.22 28.65 -62.38
N ARG A 4 -11.12 29.57 -62.02
CA ARG A 4 -12.59 29.50 -62.15
C ARG A 4 -13.26 28.49 -61.20
N LEU A 5 -14.39 28.96 -60.64
CA LEU A 5 -15.61 28.26 -60.18
C LEU A 5 -15.88 28.14 -58.65
N ILE A 6 -16.92 28.89 -58.26
CA ILE A 6 -18.18 28.45 -57.61
C ILE A 6 -18.33 28.51 -56.08
N LEU A 7 -19.33 29.33 -55.69
CA LEU A 7 -20.15 29.30 -54.49
C LEU A 7 -20.65 27.88 -54.15
N SER A 8 -20.56 27.48 -52.89
CA SER A 8 -21.60 26.63 -52.30
C SER A 8 -21.75 26.93 -50.81
N ILE A 9 -22.92 27.49 -50.49
CA ILE A 9 -23.52 27.56 -49.16
C ILE A 9 -23.90 26.14 -48.75
N ALA A 10 -23.45 25.69 -47.58
CA ALA A 10 -24.05 24.55 -46.89
C ALA A 10 -24.09 24.84 -45.39
N ALA A 11 -25.29 25.18 -44.94
CA ALA A 11 -25.65 25.32 -43.53
C ALA A 11 -25.46 23.97 -42.82
N PHE A 12 -24.56 23.92 -41.84
CA PHE A 12 -24.49 22.81 -40.90
C PHE A 12 -25.37 23.10 -39.70
N LEU A 13 -26.47 22.34 -39.67
CA LEU A 13 -27.42 22.22 -38.57
C LEU A 13 -26.71 21.91 -37.25
N LEU A 14 -27.01 22.71 -36.23
CA LEU A 14 -26.72 22.44 -34.83
C LEU A 14 -27.55 21.23 -34.35
N ALA A 15 -27.01 20.03 -34.51
CA ALA A 15 -27.47 18.86 -33.77
C ALA A 15 -26.68 18.78 -32.47
N GLY A 16 -27.34 19.11 -31.36
CA GLY A 16 -26.79 18.95 -30.01
C GLY A 16 -26.51 17.48 -29.72
N ILE A 17 -25.23 17.11 -29.81
CA ILE A 17 -24.73 15.87 -29.24
C ILE A 17 -24.45 16.17 -27.78
N VAL A 18 -25.41 15.82 -26.93
CA VAL A 18 -25.17 15.64 -25.50
C VAL A 18 -24.19 14.48 -25.38
N LEU A 19 -22.92 14.79 -25.20
CA LEU A 19 -21.91 13.80 -24.86
C LEU A 19 -22.30 13.19 -23.50
N PRO A 20 -22.45 11.86 -23.39
CA PRO A 20 -22.65 11.23 -22.10
C PRO A 20 -21.41 11.52 -21.26
N HIS A 21 -21.64 12.11 -20.09
CA HIS A 21 -20.61 12.33 -19.09
C HIS A 21 -20.02 10.96 -18.77
N ALA A 22 -18.77 10.77 -19.19
CA ALA A 22 -17.96 9.63 -18.82
C ALA A 22 -17.89 9.61 -17.29
N GLN A 23 -18.76 8.81 -16.68
CA GLN A 23 -18.58 8.36 -15.31
C GLN A 23 -17.37 7.44 -15.34
N THR A 24 -16.19 8.01 -15.17
CA THR A 24 -15.02 7.26 -14.74
C THR A 24 -15.34 6.68 -13.38
N GLU A 25 -15.79 5.42 -13.36
CA GLU A 25 -15.76 4.58 -12.17
C GLU A 25 -14.31 4.41 -11.73
N ILE A 26 -13.79 5.40 -11.01
CA ILE A 26 -12.66 5.16 -10.14
C ILE A 26 -13.20 4.28 -9.02
N LYS A 27 -12.91 2.98 -9.09
CA LYS A 27 -13.02 2.05 -7.96
C LYS A 27 -12.07 2.52 -6.85
N SER A 28 -12.44 3.60 -6.18
CA SER A 28 -11.91 3.97 -4.88
C SER A 28 -12.55 3.00 -3.90
N THR A 29 -11.76 2.11 -3.32
CA THR A 29 -12.16 1.34 -2.14
C THR A 29 -12.32 2.30 -0.98
N ALA A 30 -13.44 3.01 -0.94
CA ALA A 30 -13.75 3.94 0.13
C ALA A 30 -13.70 3.18 1.47
N TYR A 31 -12.87 3.66 2.40
CA TYR A 31 -12.74 3.08 3.71
C TYR A 31 -14.06 3.22 4.46
N LYS A 32 -14.55 2.10 5.00
CA LYS A 32 -15.80 2.03 5.77
C LYS A 32 -15.58 2.24 7.27
N ILE A 33 -14.32 2.27 7.68
CA ILE A 33 -13.92 2.42 9.08
C ILE A 33 -12.87 3.52 9.19
N ILE A 34 -12.89 4.21 10.34
CA ILE A 34 -11.78 5.07 10.77
C ILE A 34 -11.23 4.48 12.07
N PRO A 35 -10.05 3.85 12.05
CA PRO A 35 -9.51 3.19 13.22
C PRO A 35 -9.38 4.11 14.43
N ALA A 36 -9.59 3.53 15.62
CA ALA A 36 -9.61 4.21 16.92
C ALA A 36 -10.74 5.24 17.13
N ILE A 37 -11.73 5.29 16.23
CA ILE A 37 -12.96 6.10 16.39
C ILE A 37 -14.17 5.16 16.40
N ASP A 38 -14.94 5.20 17.49
CA ASP A 38 -16.24 4.54 17.53
C ASP A 38 -17.27 5.39 16.76
N LEU A 39 -17.57 5.01 15.52
CA LEU A 39 -18.57 5.69 14.70
C LEU A 39 -20.01 5.37 15.12
N LEU A 40 -20.23 4.27 15.88
CA LEU A 40 -21.56 3.83 16.28
C LEU A 40 -22.21 4.79 17.30
N GLN A 41 -21.42 5.66 17.92
CA GLN A 41 -21.93 6.74 18.79
C GLN A 41 -22.66 7.86 18.03
N PHE A 42 -22.63 7.86 16.69
CA PHE A 42 -23.25 8.88 15.83
C PHE A 42 -24.41 8.31 15.01
N THR A 43 -25.29 9.18 14.51
CA THR A 43 -26.39 8.79 13.61
C THR A 43 -25.86 8.25 12.27
N GLN A 44 -26.63 7.40 11.59
CA GLN A 44 -26.22 6.84 10.28
C GLN A 44 -25.88 7.94 9.25
N LYS A 45 -26.64 9.04 9.25
CA LYS A 45 -26.36 10.21 8.40
C LYS A 45 -25.00 10.84 8.72
N GLN A 46 -24.71 11.04 10.00
CA GLN A 46 -23.41 11.57 10.44
C GLN A 46 -22.27 10.61 10.10
N GLN A 47 -22.45 9.31 10.32
CA GLN A 47 -21.45 8.29 9.96
C GLN A 47 -21.12 8.34 8.46
N ALA A 48 -22.15 8.38 7.61
CA ALA A 48 -21.99 8.49 6.16
C ALA A 48 -21.23 9.76 5.76
N THR A 49 -21.62 10.92 6.31
CA THR A 49 -20.94 12.20 6.00
C THR A 49 -19.49 12.25 6.52
N ILE A 50 -19.21 11.67 7.69
CA ILE A 50 -17.84 11.57 8.24
C ILE A 50 -16.97 10.73 7.30
N LEU A 51 -17.45 9.55 6.91
CA LEU A 51 -16.72 8.64 6.03
C LEU A 51 -16.53 9.25 4.64
N GLU A 52 -17.56 9.89 4.08
CA GLU A 52 -17.47 10.57 2.78
C GLU A 52 -16.39 11.66 2.80
N ARG A 53 -16.43 12.57 3.78
CA ARG A 53 -15.43 13.64 3.90
C ARG A 53 -14.02 13.09 4.15
N ALA A 54 -13.87 12.14 5.06
CA ALA A 54 -12.57 11.55 5.36
C ALA A 54 -11.95 10.83 4.14
N ASN A 55 -12.78 10.18 3.30
CA ASN A 55 -12.33 9.55 2.07
C ASN A 55 -12.06 10.54 0.93
N ALA A 56 -12.60 11.76 0.97
CA ALA A 56 -12.41 12.77 -0.06
C ALA A 56 -11.27 13.75 0.25
N GLU A 57 -11.16 14.19 1.50
CA GLU A 57 -10.21 15.22 1.91
C GLU A 57 -8.78 14.68 1.94
N LYS A 58 -7.86 15.37 1.26
CA LYS A 58 -6.44 15.05 1.22
C LYS A 58 -5.70 15.71 2.38
N CYS A 59 -4.72 15.00 2.93
CA CYS A 59 -3.81 15.57 3.92
C CYS A 59 -2.78 16.51 3.25
N ASP A 60 -2.46 17.61 3.92
CA ASP A 60 -1.48 18.61 3.46
C ASP A 60 -0.03 18.29 3.85
N CYS A 61 0.23 17.19 4.56
CA CYS A 61 1.57 16.82 5.02
C CYS A 61 2.49 16.22 3.93
N GLY A 62 2.06 16.25 2.67
CA GLY A 62 2.83 15.76 1.52
C GLY A 62 2.69 14.27 1.22
N CYS A 63 2.02 13.47 2.08
CA CYS A 63 1.79 12.05 1.84
C CYS A 63 0.78 11.75 0.70
N LYS A 64 0.02 12.76 0.25
CA LYS A 64 -1.01 12.66 -0.81
C LYS A 64 -2.15 11.66 -0.52
N MET A 65 -2.20 11.09 0.68
CA MET A 65 -3.28 10.22 1.12
C MET A 65 -4.53 11.02 1.50
N THR A 66 -5.69 10.39 1.43
CA THR A 66 -6.91 10.93 2.06
C THR A 66 -6.79 10.83 3.58
N VAL A 67 -7.63 11.56 4.33
CA VAL A 67 -7.66 11.45 5.79
C VAL A 67 -7.97 10.00 6.19
N ALA A 68 -8.95 9.37 5.56
CA ALA A 68 -9.33 7.99 5.83
C ALA A 68 -8.22 7.00 5.50
N GLU A 69 -7.57 7.15 4.35
CA GLU A 69 -6.43 6.33 3.92
C GLU A 69 -5.27 6.44 4.92
N CYS A 70 -4.88 7.66 5.28
CA CYS A 70 -3.82 7.88 6.26
C CYS A 70 -4.17 7.32 7.65
N ARG A 71 -5.43 7.42 8.09
CA ARG A 71 -5.86 6.80 9.37
C ARG A 71 -5.80 5.27 9.36
N ASN A 72 -5.99 4.63 8.21
CA ASN A 72 -5.91 3.19 8.07
C ASN A 72 -4.47 2.69 7.85
N ASP A 73 -3.61 3.51 7.23
CA ASP A 73 -2.20 3.23 7.01
C ASP A 73 -1.35 3.46 8.27
N ASP A 74 -1.49 4.64 8.90
CA ASP A 74 -0.76 5.02 10.11
C ASP A 74 -1.70 5.65 11.16
N GLN A 75 -2.13 4.82 12.11
CA GLN A 75 -2.98 5.24 13.22
C GLN A 75 -2.29 6.20 14.19
N THR A 76 -0.97 6.38 14.11
CA THR A 76 -0.17 7.22 15.00
C THR A 76 0.13 8.61 14.43
N CYS A 77 -0.14 8.85 13.15
CA CYS A 77 0.07 10.14 12.49
C CYS A 77 -0.74 11.27 13.15
N GLY A 78 -0.04 12.23 13.79
CA GLY A 78 -0.67 13.34 14.52
C GLY A 78 -1.49 14.28 13.63
N LYS A 79 -1.10 14.47 12.36
CA LYS A 79 -1.85 15.32 11.43
C LYS A 79 -3.19 14.69 11.05
N SER A 80 -3.20 13.40 10.69
CA SER A 80 -4.44 12.70 10.35
C SER A 80 -5.40 12.63 11.55
N VAL A 81 -4.87 12.44 12.77
CA VAL A 81 -5.62 12.55 14.03
C VAL A 81 -6.29 13.92 14.19
N THR A 82 -5.57 15.00 13.90
CA THR A 82 -6.10 16.36 14.04
C THR A 82 -7.21 16.61 13.03
N LEU A 83 -7.00 16.23 11.78
CA LEU A 83 -7.97 16.41 10.69
C LEU A 83 -9.27 15.64 10.94
N ILE A 84 -9.20 14.37 11.33
CA ILE A 84 -10.42 13.59 11.56
C ILE A 84 -11.23 14.12 12.76
N LYS A 85 -10.55 14.60 13.82
CA LYS A 85 -11.23 15.24 14.94
C LYS A 85 -11.97 16.51 14.51
N ALA A 86 -11.36 17.32 13.62
CA ALA A 86 -12.00 18.51 13.06
C ALA A 86 -13.23 18.15 12.22
N ILE A 87 -13.12 17.19 11.30
CA ILE A 87 -14.24 16.70 10.48
C ILE A 87 -15.42 16.27 11.38
N ILE A 88 -15.15 15.46 12.40
CA ILE A 88 -16.20 14.97 13.31
C ILE A 88 -16.80 16.12 14.11
N LYS A 89 -15.99 17.05 14.61
CA LYS A 89 -16.47 18.22 15.36
C LYS A 89 -17.38 19.10 14.51
N GLU A 90 -17.03 19.33 13.25
CA GLU A 90 -17.85 20.11 12.31
C GLU A 90 -19.19 19.45 11.99
N ILE A 91 -19.20 18.12 11.79
CA ILE A 91 -20.43 17.38 11.43
C ILE A 91 -21.35 17.16 12.64
N THR A 92 -20.76 16.93 13.81
CA THR A 92 -21.49 16.43 14.98
C THR A 92 -21.61 17.45 16.12
N GLY A 93 -20.81 18.51 16.10
CA GLY A 93 -20.66 19.46 17.20
C GLY A 93 -19.92 18.89 18.43
N LYS A 94 -19.42 17.66 18.37
CA LYS A 94 -18.82 16.96 19.50
C LYS A 94 -17.33 16.75 19.32
N ASP A 95 -16.58 16.93 20.40
CA ASP A 95 -15.20 16.48 20.48
C ASP A 95 -15.16 14.95 20.67
N VAL A 96 -14.28 14.29 19.92
CA VAL A 96 -14.08 12.84 19.95
C VAL A 96 -12.73 12.52 20.57
N LYS A 97 -12.75 11.61 21.53
CA LYS A 97 -11.53 10.96 22.04
C LYS A 97 -11.22 9.79 21.12
N LEU A 98 -10.01 9.78 20.58
CA LEU A 98 -9.47 8.58 19.96
C LEU A 98 -9.26 7.56 21.07
N ALA A 99 -9.74 6.33 20.87
CA ALA A 99 -9.24 5.23 21.66
C ALA A 99 -7.72 5.19 21.49
N ALA A 100 -6.96 4.84 22.54
CA ALA A 100 -5.58 4.45 22.32
C ALA A 100 -5.59 3.40 21.21
N ALA A 101 -4.72 3.52 20.22
CA ALA A 101 -4.53 2.47 19.23
C ALA A 101 -4.22 1.20 20.02
N LYS A 102 -5.23 0.36 20.25
CA LYS A 102 -4.99 -0.99 20.72
C LYS A 102 -4.27 -1.62 19.54
N PRO A 103 -3.04 -2.13 19.69
CA PRO A 103 -2.57 -3.07 18.71
C PRO A 103 -3.65 -4.15 18.68
N GLU A 104 -4.39 -4.23 17.58
CA GLU A 104 -5.24 -5.38 17.36
C GLU A 104 -4.32 -6.58 17.53
N ALA A 105 -4.69 -7.48 18.44
CA ALA A 105 -3.89 -8.68 18.65
C ALA A 105 -3.84 -9.39 17.29
N ASP A 106 -2.68 -9.31 16.63
CA ASP A 106 -2.49 -9.96 15.35
C ASP A 106 -2.66 -11.46 15.61
N ASN A 107 -3.80 -12.00 15.17
CA ASN A 107 -4.18 -13.38 15.41
C ASN A 107 -3.26 -14.37 14.69
N ARG A 108 -2.26 -13.89 13.94
CA ARG A 108 -1.17 -14.67 13.34
C ARG A 108 -0.02 -14.90 14.31
N VAL A 109 0.13 -14.08 15.34
CA VAL A 109 1.20 -14.24 16.35
C VAL A 109 1.02 -15.57 17.08
N GLY A 110 2.11 -16.33 17.19
CA GLY A 110 2.13 -17.66 17.81
C GLY A 110 1.64 -18.79 16.88
N LYS A 111 1.14 -18.48 15.67
CA LYS A 111 0.80 -19.49 14.68
C LYS A 111 2.03 -19.89 13.83
N PRO A 112 2.12 -21.15 13.42
CA PRO A 112 3.20 -21.59 12.54
C PRO A 112 3.07 -20.97 11.14
N VAL A 113 4.21 -20.71 10.51
CA VAL A 113 4.32 -20.24 9.13
C VAL A 113 4.76 -21.41 8.24
N ASP A 114 4.01 -21.70 7.17
CA ASP A 114 4.35 -22.74 6.18
C ASP A 114 4.88 -22.09 4.90
N ILE A 115 6.20 -21.92 4.83
CA ILE A 115 6.90 -21.40 3.65
C ILE A 115 7.92 -22.45 3.21
N LYS A 116 7.73 -22.96 1.99
CA LYS A 116 8.60 -23.94 1.34
C LYS A 116 8.77 -23.57 -0.12
N PHE A 117 10.02 -23.52 -0.59
CA PHE A 117 10.32 -23.21 -1.97
C PHE A 117 11.72 -23.71 -2.38
N THR A 118 11.99 -23.70 -3.67
CA THR A 118 13.35 -23.82 -4.20
C THR A 118 13.86 -22.42 -4.52
N SER A 119 14.95 -22.00 -3.90
CA SER A 119 15.54 -20.68 -4.12
C SER A 119 16.14 -20.57 -5.52
N ILE A 120 16.42 -19.34 -5.95
CA ILE A 120 17.01 -19.07 -7.27
C ILE A 120 18.40 -19.72 -7.47
N ASP A 121 19.12 -20.02 -6.39
CA ASP A 121 20.40 -20.77 -6.41
C ASP A 121 20.21 -22.30 -6.28
N GLY A 122 18.96 -22.79 -6.32
CA GLY A 122 18.62 -24.22 -6.35
C GLY A 122 18.48 -24.90 -4.98
N LYS A 123 18.65 -24.16 -3.87
CA LYS A 123 18.52 -24.73 -2.52
C LYS A 123 17.04 -24.92 -2.17
N LYS A 124 16.72 -26.06 -1.56
CA LYS A 124 15.39 -26.29 -0.98
C LYS A 124 15.30 -25.59 0.38
N VAL A 125 14.37 -24.67 0.51
CA VAL A 125 14.08 -23.93 1.75
C VAL A 125 12.78 -24.45 2.35
N ASP A 126 12.80 -24.68 3.65
CA ASP A 126 11.62 -25.07 4.43
C ASP A 126 11.74 -24.40 5.81
N VAL A 127 10.95 -23.34 6.02
CA VAL A 127 10.99 -22.54 7.26
C VAL A 127 10.61 -23.39 8.48
N SER A 128 9.77 -24.41 8.31
CA SER A 128 9.39 -25.32 9.40
C SER A 128 10.57 -26.14 9.96
N LYS A 129 11.65 -26.29 9.17
CA LYS A 129 12.90 -26.95 9.56
C LYS A 129 13.90 -26.02 10.25
N MET A 130 13.61 -24.72 10.34
CA MET A 130 14.47 -23.72 10.97
C MET A 130 14.15 -23.48 12.46
N LYS A 131 13.54 -24.48 13.14
CA LYS A 131 13.21 -24.38 14.57
C LYS A 131 14.45 -24.06 15.40
N GLY A 132 14.31 -23.16 16.37
CA GLY A 132 15.41 -22.67 17.21
C GLY A 132 16.17 -21.48 16.61
N LYS A 133 15.90 -21.11 15.35
CA LYS A 133 16.37 -19.85 14.77
C LYS A 133 15.30 -18.76 14.88
N VAL A 134 15.75 -17.51 14.94
CA VAL A 134 14.91 -16.34 14.60
C VAL A 134 15.00 -16.14 13.09
N VAL A 135 13.88 -16.19 12.39
CA VAL A 135 13.84 -16.08 10.92
C VAL A 135 13.12 -14.79 10.52
N LEU A 136 13.81 -13.92 9.79
CA LEU A 136 13.21 -12.77 9.12
C LEU A 136 12.75 -13.19 7.72
N ILE A 137 11.45 -13.07 7.44
CA ILE A 137 10.92 -13.17 6.09
C ILE A 137 10.91 -11.77 5.49
N ASP A 138 11.76 -11.55 4.48
CA ASP A 138 11.97 -10.24 3.85
C ASP A 138 11.25 -10.18 2.50
N PHE A 139 10.11 -9.48 2.46
CA PHE A 139 9.37 -9.21 1.23
C PHE A 139 9.89 -7.93 0.59
N TRP A 140 10.51 -8.04 -0.58
CA TRP A 140 11.23 -6.94 -1.21
C TRP A 140 11.19 -7.00 -2.73
N ALA A 141 11.71 -5.98 -3.42
CA ALA A 141 11.92 -6.02 -4.86
C ALA A 141 13.03 -5.07 -5.31
N THR A 142 13.63 -5.31 -6.48
CA THR A 142 14.69 -4.43 -7.03
C THR A 142 14.19 -3.03 -7.36
N TRP A 143 12.90 -2.87 -7.62
CA TRP A 143 12.23 -1.58 -7.87
C TRP A 143 11.70 -0.91 -6.60
N CYS A 144 11.77 -1.58 -5.44
CA CYS A 144 11.37 -1.00 -4.16
C CYS A 144 12.52 -0.15 -3.59
N GLY A 145 12.46 1.16 -3.82
CA GLY A 145 13.47 2.12 -3.37
C GLY A 145 13.80 2.01 -1.87
N PRO A 146 12.82 2.06 -0.95
CA PRO A 146 13.07 1.88 0.48
C PRO A 146 13.72 0.53 0.82
N CYS A 147 13.27 -0.56 0.20
CA CYS A 147 13.84 -1.90 0.43
C CYS A 147 15.34 -1.93 0.06
N VAL A 148 15.70 -1.37 -1.10
CA VAL A 148 17.08 -1.29 -1.56
C VAL A 148 17.92 -0.37 -0.67
N ALA A 149 17.36 0.74 -0.20
CA ALA A 149 18.03 1.65 0.72
C ALA A 149 18.33 1.01 2.08
N GLU A 150 17.49 0.07 2.54
CA GLU A 150 17.68 -0.65 3.81
C GLU A 150 18.64 -1.84 3.73
N LEU A 151 18.96 -2.32 2.52
CA LEU A 151 19.81 -3.50 2.33
C LEU A 151 21.15 -3.45 3.10
N PRO A 152 21.89 -2.33 3.16
CA PRO A 152 23.12 -2.25 3.96
C PRO A 152 22.89 -2.52 5.45
N ASN A 153 21.73 -2.11 6.00
CA ASN A 153 21.36 -2.36 7.39
C ASN A 153 21.03 -3.84 7.60
N VAL A 154 20.29 -4.43 6.67
CA VAL A 154 19.95 -5.86 6.67
C VAL A 154 21.22 -6.73 6.61
N LYS A 155 22.17 -6.42 5.73
CA LYS A 155 23.46 -7.14 5.65
C LYS A 155 24.25 -7.06 6.97
N ARG A 156 24.34 -5.88 7.59
CA ARG A 156 25.01 -5.70 8.90
C ARG A 156 24.32 -6.49 10.01
N ALA A 157 22.98 -6.50 10.04
CA ALA A 157 22.23 -7.29 11.01
C ALA A 157 22.47 -8.79 10.81
N TYR A 158 22.46 -9.26 9.56
CA TYR A 158 22.73 -10.65 9.22
C TYR A 158 24.14 -11.07 9.66
N GLU A 159 25.17 -10.31 9.30
CA GLU A 159 26.55 -10.60 9.70
C GLU A 159 26.70 -10.76 11.22
N LYS A 160 26.08 -9.86 12.00
CA LYS A 160 26.17 -9.87 13.46
C LYS A 160 25.35 -10.99 14.12
N LEU A 161 24.18 -11.30 13.59
CA LEU A 161 23.18 -12.15 14.25
C LEU A 161 23.12 -13.56 13.68
N HIS A 162 23.53 -13.78 12.44
CA HIS A 162 23.47 -15.10 11.80
C HIS A 162 24.22 -16.18 12.60
N PRO A 163 25.45 -15.93 13.12
CA PRO A 163 26.14 -16.88 13.98
C PRO A 163 25.40 -17.19 15.30
N LYS A 164 24.44 -16.35 15.69
CA LYS A 164 23.64 -16.46 16.92
C LYS A 164 22.26 -17.07 16.68
N GLY A 165 22.06 -17.72 15.53
CA GLY A 165 20.79 -18.36 15.19
C GLY A 165 19.78 -17.42 14.52
N PHE A 166 20.22 -16.36 13.85
CA PHE A 166 19.36 -15.56 12.98
C PHE A 166 19.44 -16.05 11.52
N GLU A 167 18.34 -16.00 10.79
CA GLU A 167 18.28 -16.35 9.37
C GLU A 167 17.42 -15.34 8.62
N ILE A 168 17.71 -15.14 7.33
CA ILE A 168 16.86 -14.35 6.45
C ILE A 168 16.35 -15.27 5.33
N VAL A 169 15.09 -15.08 4.96
CA VAL A 169 14.46 -15.71 3.80
C VAL A 169 13.87 -14.59 2.95
N GLY A 170 14.45 -14.36 1.77
CA GLY A 170 14.00 -13.31 0.87
C GLY A 170 12.88 -13.79 -0.05
N ILE A 171 11.81 -13.01 -0.14
CA ILE A 171 10.69 -13.20 -1.06
C ILE A 171 10.65 -11.99 -2.00
N SER A 172 11.10 -12.18 -3.24
CA SER A 172 11.16 -11.13 -4.24
C SER A 172 9.82 -10.99 -4.98
N LEU A 173 9.32 -9.75 -4.98
CA LEU A 173 8.12 -9.31 -5.69
C LEU A 173 8.47 -8.73 -7.08
N ASP A 174 9.68 -8.95 -7.57
CA ASP A 174 10.08 -8.55 -8.92
C ASP A 174 9.14 -9.18 -9.96
N SER A 175 8.89 -8.46 -11.07
CA SER A 175 8.13 -9.00 -12.20
C SER A 175 8.98 -9.85 -13.15
N LYS A 176 10.31 -9.79 -13.01
CA LYS A 176 11.27 -10.52 -13.85
C LYS A 176 12.34 -11.17 -12.98
N GLU A 177 12.41 -12.50 -12.99
CA GLU A 177 13.41 -13.27 -12.23
C GLU A 177 14.85 -12.87 -12.60
N SER A 178 15.09 -12.47 -13.85
CA SER A 178 16.41 -12.01 -14.28
C SER A 178 16.87 -10.73 -13.57
N ALA A 179 15.94 -9.84 -13.17
CA ALA A 179 16.26 -8.64 -12.40
C ALA A 179 16.72 -9.03 -10.98
N LEU A 180 15.94 -9.90 -10.31
CA LEU A 180 16.30 -10.48 -9.03
C LEU A 180 17.68 -11.14 -9.06
N ARG A 181 17.93 -12.05 -10.01
CA ARG A 181 19.20 -12.77 -10.11
C ARG A 181 20.39 -11.84 -10.30
N ARG A 182 20.27 -10.83 -11.17
CA ARG A 182 21.33 -9.83 -11.39
C ARG A 182 21.61 -9.03 -10.13
N PHE A 183 20.55 -8.59 -9.44
CA PHE A 183 20.67 -7.77 -8.24
C PHE A 183 21.28 -8.55 -7.07
N VAL A 184 20.77 -9.75 -6.77
CA VAL A 184 21.30 -10.62 -5.71
C VAL A 184 22.77 -10.92 -5.91
N LYS A 185 23.19 -11.17 -7.16
CA LYS A 185 24.60 -11.36 -7.50
C LYS A 185 25.42 -10.08 -7.29
N LYS A 186 24.90 -8.93 -7.73
CA LYS A 186 25.58 -7.62 -7.63
C LYS A 186 25.77 -7.19 -6.18
N GLU A 187 24.76 -7.37 -5.35
CA GLU A 187 24.76 -6.96 -3.93
C GLU A 187 25.26 -8.06 -2.99
N GLU A 188 25.65 -9.21 -3.53
CA GLU A 188 26.21 -10.35 -2.78
C GLU A 188 25.34 -10.74 -1.59
N MET A 189 24.04 -10.94 -1.83
CA MET A 189 23.10 -11.31 -0.76
C MET A 189 23.27 -12.80 -0.44
N PRO A 190 23.72 -13.17 0.77
CA PRO A 190 24.13 -14.55 1.08
C PRO A 190 22.96 -15.49 1.45
N TRP A 191 21.79 -14.94 1.75
CA TRP A 191 20.61 -15.70 2.17
C TRP A 191 19.75 -16.14 0.98
N PRO A 192 18.95 -17.23 1.12
CA PRO A 192 18.13 -17.72 0.02
C PRO A 192 17.06 -16.72 -0.44
N GLN A 193 16.80 -16.72 -1.74
CA GLN A 193 15.86 -15.83 -2.41
C GLN A 193 14.84 -16.64 -3.22
N TYR A 194 13.56 -16.37 -3.00
CA TYR A 194 12.45 -16.88 -3.80
C TYR A 194 11.96 -15.80 -4.77
N PHE A 195 11.58 -16.20 -5.97
CA PHE A 195 10.92 -15.33 -6.95
C PHE A 195 9.41 -15.58 -6.92
N ASP A 196 8.64 -14.66 -6.35
CA ASP A 196 7.17 -14.81 -6.30
C ASP A 196 6.49 -14.31 -7.59
N GLY A 197 7.04 -13.26 -8.23
CA GLY A 197 6.58 -12.79 -9.54
C GLY A 197 5.27 -11.98 -9.54
N LYS A 198 4.63 -11.77 -8.38
CA LYS A 198 3.27 -11.18 -8.31
C LYS A 198 3.21 -9.67 -8.10
N GLY A 199 4.31 -9.03 -7.70
CA GLY A 199 4.27 -7.64 -7.26
C GLY A 199 3.50 -7.44 -5.95
N TRP A 200 3.12 -6.20 -5.62
CA TRP A 200 2.20 -5.89 -4.53
C TRP A 200 0.76 -6.01 -5.03
N ASN A 201 0.26 -7.23 -5.14
CA ASN A 201 -1.13 -7.52 -5.51
C ASN A 201 -1.76 -8.50 -4.53
#